data_AF-A0A7S2FWY7-F1
#
_entry.id   AF-A0A7S2FWY7-F1
#
_cell.length_a   1.000
_cell.length_b   1.000
_cell.length_c   1.000
_cell.angle_alpha   90.00
_cell.angle_beta   90.00
_cell.angle_gamma   90.00
#
_symmetry.space_group_name_H-M   'P 1'
#
loop_
_entity.id
_entity.type
_entity.pdbx_description
1 polymer ?
#
loop_
_entity_poly.entity_id
_entity_poly.type
_entity_poly.pdbx_seq_one_letter_code
_entity_poly.pdbx_strand_id
1 'polypeptide(L)'
;AKVELLPLLKPLEQHSKFERMLKSAEDTKKESEDAVLNNLLSFDVRESHCYDPNEECNLRNVINAVGGNRFNASIRKLAEEVITVRSRRDKKERATAFTKTRGAQQLLEAGAQAGAQA
;
A
#
# COMPACT_ATOMS: atom_id res chain seq x y z
N ALA A 1 -9.85 -51.05 -26.74
CA ALA A 1 -10.19 -49.65 -27.06
C ALA A 1 -9.39 -48.73 -26.13
N LYS A 2 -8.41 -47.99 -26.67
CA LYS A 2 -7.67 -46.98 -25.89
C LYS A 2 -8.55 -45.74 -25.80
N VAL A 3 -9.03 -45.44 -24.60
CA VAL A 3 -9.74 -44.20 -24.31
C VAL A 3 -8.67 -43.13 -24.13
N GLU A 4 -8.45 -42.31 -25.15
CA GLU A 4 -7.63 -41.10 -25.03
C GLU A 4 -8.36 -40.12 -24.13
N LEU A 5 -7.95 -40.06 -22.86
CA LEU A 5 -8.40 -39.05 -21.92
C LEU A 5 -7.86 -37.69 -22.36
N LEU A 6 -8.78 -36.84 -22.75
CA LEU A 6 -8.62 -35.49 -23.29
C LEU A 6 -7.52 -34.63 -22.62
N PRO A 7 -6.79 -33.82 -23.41
CA PRO A 7 -5.99 -32.70 -22.90
C PRO A 7 -6.93 -31.53 -22.57
N LEU A 8 -7.78 -31.70 -21.55
CA LEU A 8 -8.78 -30.68 -21.14
C LEU A 8 -8.30 -29.72 -20.05
N LEU A 9 -7.02 -29.79 -19.66
CA LEU A 9 -6.40 -28.81 -18.77
C LEU A 9 -5.51 -27.88 -19.60
N LYS A 10 -6.12 -27.04 -20.45
CA LYS A 10 -5.44 -25.81 -20.86
C LYS A 10 -5.34 -24.95 -19.59
N PRO A 11 -4.13 -24.55 -19.15
CA PRO A 11 -3.97 -23.67 -18.01
C PRO A 11 -4.82 -22.43 -18.24
N LEU A 12 -5.64 -22.09 -17.25
CA LEU A 12 -6.53 -20.94 -17.23
C LEU A 12 -5.72 -19.63 -17.37
N GLU A 13 -5.40 -19.22 -18.59
CA GLU A 13 -4.76 -17.93 -18.89
C GLU A 13 -5.54 -16.73 -18.30
N GLN A 14 -6.84 -16.94 -18.03
CA GLN A 14 -7.72 -15.98 -17.38
C GLN A 14 -7.25 -15.55 -15.97
N HIS A 15 -6.54 -16.39 -15.22
CA HIS A 15 -6.02 -15.99 -13.89
C HIS A 15 -4.98 -14.87 -13.99
N SER A 16 -4.15 -14.87 -15.04
CA SER A 16 -3.08 -13.87 -15.21
C SER A 16 -3.64 -12.45 -15.42
N LYS A 17 -4.78 -12.32 -16.10
CA LYS A 17 -5.42 -11.01 -16.33
C LYS A 17 -6.04 -10.47 -15.04
N PHE A 18 -6.71 -11.32 -14.27
CA PHE A 18 -7.34 -10.93 -13.02
C PHE A 18 -6.29 -10.51 -11.97
N GLU A 19 -5.19 -11.25 -11.84
CA GLU A 19 -4.09 -10.89 -10.94
C GLU A 19 -3.46 -9.55 -11.30
N ARG A 20 -3.24 -9.28 -12.59
CA ARG A 20 -2.74 -7.97 -13.06
C ARG A 20 -3.70 -6.83 -12.74
N MET A 21 -5.00 -7.07 -12.89
CA MET A 21 -6.03 -6.06 -12.59
C MET A 21 -6.11 -5.76 -11.09
N LEU A 22 -6.05 -6.78 -10.24
CA LEU A 22 -6.00 -6.60 -8.78
C LEU A 22 -4.76 -5.81 -8.36
N LYS A 23 -3.58 -6.18 -8.89
CA LYS A 23 -2.33 -5.45 -8.60
C LYS A 23 -2.42 -3.98 -9.03
N SER A 24 -2.93 -3.71 -10.23
CA SER A 24 -3.10 -2.34 -10.71
C SER A 24 -4.04 -1.51 -9.83
N ALA A 25 -5.12 -2.11 -9.31
CA ALA A 25 -6.05 -1.40 -8.42
C ALA A 25 -5.41 -1.08 -7.05
N GLU A 26 -4.58 -1.97 -6.53
CA GLU A 26 -3.80 -1.73 -5.31
C GLU A 26 -2.78 -0.60 -5.49
N ASP A 27 -2.08 -0.58 -6.63
CA ASP A 27 -1.11 0.47 -6.96
C ASP A 27 -1.80 1.85 -7.06
N THR A 28 -2.93 1.94 -7.78
CA THR A 28 -3.71 3.20 -7.87
C THR A 28 -4.24 3.66 -6.52
N LYS A 29 -4.69 2.72 -5.67
CA LYS A 29 -5.10 3.05 -4.30
C LYS A 29 -3.94 3.63 -3.51
N LYS A 30 -2.75 3.02 -3.58
CA LYS A 30 -1.56 3.50 -2.88
C LYS A 30 -1.17 4.92 -3.33
N GLU A 31 -1.16 5.17 -4.64
CA GLU A 31 -0.89 6.50 -5.21
C GLU A 31 -1.89 7.55 -4.69
N SER A 32 -3.18 7.20 -4.63
CA SER A 32 -4.21 8.10 -4.10
C SER A 32 -4.00 8.44 -2.62
N GLU A 33 -3.60 7.46 -1.81
CA GLU A 33 -3.33 7.67 -0.40
C GLU A 33 -2.07 8.53 -0.18
N ASP A 34 -1.04 8.32 -0.98
CA ASP A 34 0.20 9.10 -0.91
C ASP A 34 -0.05 10.56 -1.34
N ALA A 35 -0.91 10.80 -2.33
CA ALA A 35 -1.35 12.15 -2.69
C ALA A 35 -2.05 12.86 -1.54
N VAL A 36 -2.95 12.17 -0.81
CA VAL A 36 -3.63 12.74 0.36
C VAL A 36 -2.63 13.07 1.47
N LEU A 37 -1.66 12.19 1.75
CA LEU A 37 -0.63 12.46 2.75
C LEU A 37 0.22 13.67 2.39
N ASN A 38 0.58 13.84 1.11
CA ASN A 38 1.32 15.01 0.65
C ASN A 38 0.53 16.31 0.86
N ASN A 39 -0.78 16.30 0.61
CA ASN A 39 -1.63 17.46 0.87
C ASN A 39 -1.71 17.79 2.37
N LEU A 40 -1.70 16.77 3.24
CA LEU A 40 -1.70 16.98 4.70
C LEU A 40 -0.36 17.54 5.22
N LEU A 41 0.77 17.19 4.59
CA LEU A 41 2.09 17.73 4.93
C LEU A 41 2.22 19.23 4.66
N SER A 42 1.54 19.73 3.62
CA SER A 42 1.52 21.16 3.28
C SER A 42 0.27 21.88 3.79
N PHE A 43 -0.60 21.21 4.53
CA PHE A 43 -1.92 21.73 4.94
C PHE A 43 -1.83 23.11 5.61
N ASP A 44 -2.69 24.03 5.16
CA ASP A 44 -2.92 25.33 5.79
C ASP A 44 -4.43 25.61 5.87
N VAL A 45 -4.93 25.81 7.09
CA VAL A 45 -6.33 26.15 7.36
C VAL A 45 -6.82 27.42 6.63
N ARG A 46 -5.90 28.31 6.21
CA ARG A 46 -6.27 29.51 5.45
C ARG A 46 -6.69 29.20 4.02
N GLU A 47 -6.15 28.12 3.45
CA GLU A 47 -6.46 27.66 2.09
C GLU A 47 -7.60 26.63 2.07
N SER A 48 -7.98 26.10 3.23
CA SER A 48 -9.11 25.18 3.35
C SER A 48 -10.45 25.92 3.37
N HIS A 49 -11.45 25.34 2.70
CA HIS A 49 -12.81 25.86 2.63
C HIS A 49 -13.84 24.76 2.93
N CYS A 50 -14.98 25.15 3.50
CA CYS A 50 -16.14 24.28 3.66
C CYS A 50 -17.21 24.65 2.62
N TYR A 51 -18.09 23.70 2.29
CA TYR A 51 -19.20 23.98 1.36
C TYR A 51 -20.26 24.91 1.97
N ASP A 52 -20.44 24.88 3.30
CA ASP A 52 -21.33 25.79 4.02
C ASP A 52 -20.53 26.93 4.68
N PRO A 53 -20.73 28.19 4.27
CA PRO A 53 -20.07 29.35 4.87
C PRO A 53 -20.33 29.52 6.37
N ASN A 54 -21.50 29.10 6.87
CA ASN A 54 -21.82 29.17 8.30
C ASN A 54 -20.99 28.17 9.10
N GLU A 55 -20.86 26.94 8.59
CA GLU A 55 -20.00 25.93 9.20
C GLU A 55 -18.52 26.33 9.13
N GLU A 56 -18.08 26.94 8.02
CA GLU A 56 -16.71 27.45 7.90
C GLU A 56 -16.43 28.51 8.97
N CYS A 57 -17.33 29.47 9.17
CA CYS A 57 -17.20 30.49 10.21
C CYS A 57 -17.08 29.87 11.61
N ASN A 58 -17.95 28.91 11.93
CA ASN A 58 -17.94 28.23 13.21
C ASN A 58 -16.64 27.46 13.44
N LEU A 59 -16.19 26.71 12.42
CA LEU A 59 -14.94 25.94 12.49
C LEU A 59 -13.73 26.86 12.62
N ARG A 60 -13.68 27.95 11.85
CA ARG A 60 -12.61 28.97 11.96
C ARG A 60 -12.56 29.60 13.35
N ASN A 61 -13.71 29.87 13.98
CA ASN A 61 -13.75 30.38 15.36
C ASN A 61 -13.12 29.40 16.36
N VAL A 62 -13.45 28.11 16.25
CA VAL A 62 -12.85 27.07 17.09
C VAL A 62 -11.34 26.96 16.84
N ILE A 63 -10.91 26.94 15.58
CA ILE A 63 -9.48 26.84 15.23
C ILE A 63 -8.72 28.08 15.72
N ASN A 64 -9.30 29.26 15.61
CA ASN A 64 -8.71 30.50 16.11
C ASN A 64 -8.58 30.48 17.64
N ALA A 65 -9.56 29.95 18.35
CA ALA A 65 -9.51 29.80 19.81
C ALA A 65 -8.39 28.85 20.27
N VAL A 66 -8.12 27.77 19.53
CA VAL A 66 -7.02 26.83 19.81
C VAL A 66 -5.66 27.38 19.34
N GLY A 67 -5.68 28.19 18.29
CA GLY A 67 -4.54 28.76 17.58
C GLY A 67 -4.29 28.06 16.24
N GLY A 68 -4.51 28.79 15.13
CA GLY A 68 -4.37 28.24 13.77
C GLY A 68 -3.00 27.61 13.48
N ASN A 69 -1.91 28.20 13.98
CA ASN A 69 -0.56 27.63 13.84
C ASN A 69 -0.42 26.27 14.53
N ARG A 70 -1.03 26.11 15.72
CA ARG A 70 -1.02 24.85 16.45
C ARG A 70 -1.84 23.78 15.74
N PHE A 71 -2.98 24.18 15.17
CA PHE A 71 -3.82 23.31 14.36
C PHE A 71 -3.07 22.81 13.12
N ASN A 72 -2.52 23.72 12.31
CA ASN A 72 -1.72 23.37 11.13
C ASN A 72 -0.55 22.45 11.49
N ALA A 73 0.22 22.77 12.55
CA ALA A 73 1.33 21.93 12.98
C ALA A 73 0.88 20.52 13.40
N SER A 74 -0.29 20.40 14.04
CA SER A 74 -0.82 19.09 14.46
C SER A 74 -1.24 18.23 13.27
N ILE A 75 -1.87 18.82 12.25
CA ILE A 75 -2.26 18.10 11.02
C ILE A 75 -1.01 17.60 10.27
N ARG A 76 0.00 18.45 10.10
CA ARG A 76 1.25 18.09 9.42
C ARG A 76 1.99 16.99 10.19
N LYS A 77 2.09 17.12 11.51
CA LYS A 77 2.69 16.10 12.38
C LYS A 77 1.98 14.75 12.25
N LEU A 78 0.64 14.75 12.19
CA LEU A 78 -0.13 13.52 11.96
C LEU A 78 0.27 12.84 10.64
N ALA A 79 0.40 13.60 9.55
CA ALA A 79 0.84 13.07 8.27
C ALA A 79 2.26 12.47 8.34
N GLU A 80 3.20 13.15 8.99
CA GLU A 80 4.56 12.67 9.21
C GLU A 80 4.60 11.34 9.98
N GLU A 81 3.78 11.22 11.03
CA GLU A 81 3.68 9.99 11.82
C GLU A 81 3.15 8.82 10.98
N VAL A 82 2.13 9.05 10.16
CA VAL A 82 1.58 8.01 9.26
C VAL A 82 2.63 7.57 8.23
N ILE A 83 3.35 8.51 7.61
CA ILE A 83 4.44 8.21 6.66
C ILE A 83 5.54 7.39 7.34
N THR A 84 5.88 7.74 8.59
CA THR A 84 6.89 7.02 9.38
C THR A 84 6.46 5.59 9.65
N VAL A 85 5.19 5.38 10.07
CA VAL A 85 4.64 4.03 10.32
C VAL A 85 4.61 3.20 9.04
N ARG A 86 4.17 3.78 7.91
CA ARG A 86 4.18 3.10 6.60
C ARG A 86 5.60 2.70 6.19
N SER A 87 6.56 3.61 6.31
CA SER A 87 7.97 3.35 5.97
C SER A 87 8.57 2.20 6.79
N ARG A 88 8.18 2.07 8.06
CA ARG A 88 8.61 0.95 8.91
C ARG A 88 7.98 -0.38 8.48
N ARG A 89 6.70 -0.34 8.09
CA ARG A 89 5.99 -1.52 7.57
C ARG A 89 6.62 -2.01 6.26
N ASP A 90 6.86 -1.10 5.31
CA ASP A 90 7.48 -1.44 4.02
C ASP A 90 8.88 -2.05 4.20
N LYS A 91 9.67 -1.53 5.14
CA LYS A 91 10.98 -2.11 5.50
C LYS A 91 10.84 -3.52 6.07
N LYS A 92 9.86 -3.75 6.96
CA LYS A 92 9.59 -5.05 7.56
C LYS A 92 9.17 -6.07 6.50
N GLU A 93 8.28 -5.69 5.58
CA GLU A 93 7.82 -6.55 4.48
C GLU A 93 8.95 -6.90 3.51
N ARG A 94 9.84 -5.95 3.19
CA ARG A 94 11.03 -6.23 2.37
C ARG A 94 12.00 -7.19 3.08
N ALA A 95 12.21 -7.02 4.38
CA ALA A 95 13.08 -7.90 5.15
C ALA A 95 12.55 -9.34 5.21
N THR A 96 11.24 -9.53 5.38
CA THR A 96 10.62 -10.87 5.40
C THR A 96 10.54 -11.52 4.02
N ALA A 97 10.33 -10.74 2.96
CA ALA A 97 10.37 -11.25 1.59
C ALA A 97 11.76 -11.78 1.23
N PHE A 98 12.82 -11.07 1.64
CA PHE A 98 14.21 -11.48 1.38
C PHE A 98 14.57 -12.82 2.03
N THR A 99 14.18 -13.04 3.29
CA THR A 99 14.45 -14.30 3.99
C THR A 99 13.67 -15.47 3.41
N LYS A 100 12.42 -15.24 2.97
CA LYS A 100 11.58 -16.27 2.34
C LYS A 100 12.15 -16.74 1.00
N THR A 101 12.57 -15.82 0.13
CA THR A 101 13.13 -16.17 -1.19
C THR A 101 14.45 -16.93 -1.05
N ARG A 102 15.33 -16.50 -0.13
CA ARG A 102 16.61 -17.19 0.10
C ARG A 102 16.42 -18.61 0.66
N GLY A 103 15.48 -18.80 1.59
CA GLY A 103 15.15 -20.13 2.11
C GLY A 103 14.58 -21.07 1.03
N ALA A 104 13.73 -20.56 0.15
CA ALA A 104 13.19 -21.34 -0.97
C ALA A 104 14.29 -21.77 -1.96
N GLN A 105 15.25 -20.88 -2.24
CA GLN A 105 16.36 -21.16 -3.15
C GLN A 105 17.31 -22.23 -2.58
N GLN A 106 17.62 -22.17 -1.28
CA GLN A 106 18.43 -23.20 -0.61
C GLN A 106 17.78 -24.58 -0.60
N LEU A 107 16.45 -24.67 -0.46
CA LEU A 107 15.73 -25.94 -0.52
C LEU A 107 15.72 -26.53 -1.94
N LEU A 108 15.61 -25.71 -2.97
CA LEU A 108 15.71 -26.15 -4.36
C LEU A 108 17.11 -26.68 -4.69
N GLU A 109 18.15 -25.98 -4.23
CA GLU A 109 19.54 -26.41 -4.40
C GLU A 109 19.84 -27.73 -3.65
N ALA A 110 19.36 -27.88 -2.42
CA ALA A 110 19.51 -29.11 -1.65
C ALA A 110 18.77 -30.30 -2.30
N GLY A 111 17.57 -30.08 -2.84
CA GLY A 111 16.83 -31.11 -3.57
C GLY A 111 17.51 -31.55 -4.87
N ALA A 112 18.13 -30.62 -5.61
CA ALA A 112 18.85 -30.94 -6.84
C ALA A 112 20.11 -31.78 -6.58
N GLN A 113 20.80 -31.57 -5.46
CA GLN A 113 21.99 -32.36 -5.09
C GLN A 113 21.63 -33.78 -4.64
N ALA A 114 20.52 -33.96 -3.91
CA ALA A 114 20.07 -35.28 -3.47
C ALA A 114 19.63 -36.20 -4.62
N GLY A 115 19.10 -35.64 -5.71
CA GLY A 115 18.69 -36.40 -6.89
C GLY A 115 19.84 -36.85 -7.81
N ALA A 116 21.06 -36.31 -7.65
CA ALA A 116 22.21 -36.64 -8.50
C ALA A 116 23.05 -37.83 -7.99
N GLN A 117 22.77 -38.33 -6.79
CA GLN A 117 23.49 -39.47 -6.16
C GLN A 117 22.67 -40.77 -6.15
N ALA A 118 21.44 -40.74 -6.66
CA ALA A 118 20.55 -41.90 -6.81
C ALA A 118 20.52 -42.36 -8.27
#